data_AF-A0A2S2Q9W5-F1
#
_entry.id   AF-A0A2S2Q9W5-F1
#
_cell.length_a   1.000
_cell.length_b   1.000
_cell.length_c   1.000
_cell.angle_alpha   90.00
_cell.angle_beta   90.00
_cell.angle_gamma   90.00
#
_symmetry.space_group_name_H-M   'P 1'
#
loop_
_entity.id
_entity.type
_entity.pdbx_description
1 polymer ?
#
loop_
_entity_poly.entity_id
_entity_poly.type
_entity_poly.pdbx_seq_one_letter_code
_entity_poly.pdbx_strand_id
1 'polypeptide(L)'
;MGGVDLLDAHIARYRVGMRSKKWYFKMFYQFFDVAMVNACILYKKVNSDEKYMPLKDFRQEIAVSLCKIGEQLTPTRGRKRKEPEQSEKKNEVISRICLYY
;
A
#
# COMPACT_ATOMS: atom_id res chain seq x y z
N MET A 1 26.57 -3.23 11.36
CA MET A 1 26.18 -2.97 9.96
C MET A 1 25.09 -3.96 9.57
N GLY A 2 23.81 -3.67 9.81
CA GLY A 2 22.73 -4.64 9.53
C GLY A 2 21.32 -4.05 9.38
N GLY A 3 21.20 -2.72 9.40
CA GLY A 3 19.90 -2.05 9.19
C GLY A 3 19.49 -2.00 7.72
N VAL A 4 20.46 -1.94 6.81
CA VAL A 4 20.23 -1.88 5.35
C VAL A 4 19.73 -3.23 4.83
N ASP A 5 20.33 -4.35 5.28
CA ASP A 5 19.91 -5.70 4.88
C ASP A 5 18.49 -6.03 5.35
N LEU A 6 18.10 -5.53 6.53
CA LEU A 6 16.72 -5.68 7.02
C LEU A 6 15.74 -4.93 6.14
N LEU A 7 16.06 -3.69 5.77
CA LEU A 7 15.24 -2.87 4.89
C LEU A 7 15.10 -3.52 3.50
N ASP A 8 16.20 -4.00 2.92
CA ASP A 8 16.18 -4.70 1.64
C ASP A 8 15.38 -6.01 1.71
N ALA A 9 15.48 -6.76 2.82
CA ALA A 9 14.66 -7.94 3.04
C ALA A 9 13.16 -7.60 3.18
N HIS A 10 12.82 -6.47 3.82
CA HIS A 10 11.44 -6.00 3.87
C HIS A 10 10.95 -5.57 2.48
N ILE A 11 11.74 -4.83 1.71
CA ILE A 11 11.37 -4.40 0.36
C ILE A 11 11.22 -5.62 -0.57
N ALA A 12 12.09 -6.61 -0.47
CA ALA A 12 12.03 -7.83 -1.28
C ALA A 12 10.77 -8.66 -1.00
N ARG A 13 10.36 -8.81 0.27
CA ARG A 13 9.14 -9.56 0.65
C ARG A 13 7.85 -8.88 0.22
N TYR A 14 7.86 -7.57 0.19
CA TYR A 14 6.68 -6.73 0.01
C TYR A 14 6.70 -6.01 -1.36
N ARG A 15 7.43 -6.57 -2.33
CA ARG A 15 7.70 -5.90 -3.61
C ARG A 15 6.46 -5.88 -4.49
N VAL A 16 5.99 -4.69 -4.83
CA VAL A 16 4.88 -4.53 -5.78
C VAL A 16 5.32 -4.98 -7.19
N GLY A 17 4.78 -6.12 -7.64
CA GLY A 17 5.04 -6.73 -8.95
C GLY A 17 4.43 -6.01 -10.15
N MET A 18 4.29 -4.68 -10.12
CA MET A 18 3.75 -3.92 -11.23
C MET A 18 4.76 -3.85 -12.38
N ARG A 19 4.48 -4.54 -13.48
CA ARG A 19 5.24 -4.41 -14.74
C ARG A 19 4.91 -3.08 -15.41
N SER A 20 5.64 -2.03 -15.02
CA SER A 20 5.62 -0.74 -15.72
C SER A 20 6.67 -0.71 -16.82
N LYS A 21 6.28 -0.26 -18.03
CA LYS A 21 7.20 -0.06 -19.17
C LYS A 21 8.16 1.12 -18.98
N LYS A 22 7.85 2.04 -18.05
CA LYS A 22 8.61 3.26 -17.82
C LYS A 22 9.45 3.13 -16.56
N TRP A 23 10.76 3.36 -16.68
CA TRP A 23 11.74 3.13 -15.62
C TRP A 23 11.50 3.98 -14.36
N TYR A 24 10.92 5.17 -14.49
CA TYR A 24 10.68 6.06 -13.35
C TYR A 24 9.66 5.51 -12.36
N PHE A 25 8.70 4.68 -12.81
CA PHE A 25 7.76 4.03 -11.89
C PHE A 25 8.47 3.06 -10.95
N LYS A 26 9.54 2.40 -11.42
CA LYS A 26 10.37 1.55 -10.55
C LYS A 26 10.97 2.35 -9.40
N MET A 27 11.45 3.57 -9.68
CA MET A 27 11.98 4.48 -8.65
C MET A 27 10.88 4.94 -7.70
N PHE A 28 9.70 5.29 -8.23
CA PHE A 28 8.56 5.70 -7.40
C PHE A 28 8.15 4.61 -6.40
N TYR A 29 8.00 3.36 -6.84
CA TYR A 29 7.66 2.25 -5.95
C TYR A 29 8.75 1.99 -4.91
N GLN A 30 10.02 2.09 -5.29
CA GLN A 30 11.13 1.98 -4.35
C GLN A 30 11.06 3.03 -3.24
N PHE A 31 10.80 4.29 -3.59
CA PHE A 31 10.64 5.36 -2.60
C PHE A 31 9.41 5.16 -1.72
N PHE A 32 8.30 4.72 -2.31
CA PHE A 32 7.07 4.44 -1.57
C PHE A 32 7.26 3.29 -0.57
N ASP A 33 7.91 2.20 -0.96
CA ASP A 33 8.18 1.06 -0.07
C ASP A 33 9.08 1.47 1.11
N VAL A 34 10.11 2.28 0.87
CA VAL A 34 10.96 2.84 1.95
C VAL A 34 10.14 3.73 2.89
N ALA A 35 9.30 4.60 2.35
CA ALA A 35 8.43 5.47 3.14
C ALA A 35 7.46 4.66 4.02
N MET A 36 6.87 3.58 3.50
CA MET A 36 5.99 2.69 4.25
C MET A 36 6.70 1.98 5.41
N VAL A 37 7.91 1.49 5.20
CA VAL A 37 8.72 0.88 6.26
C VAL A 37 9.06 1.90 7.35
N ASN A 38 9.47 3.11 6.95
CA ASN A 38 9.78 4.18 7.90
C ASN A 38 8.54 4.63 8.69
N ALA A 39 7.38 4.73 8.05
CA ALA A 39 6.12 5.05 8.71
C ALA A 39 5.73 3.97 9.74
N CYS A 40 5.96 2.69 9.43
CA CYS A 40 5.72 1.60 10.38
C CYS A 40 6.65 1.68 11.60
N ILE A 41 7.93 2.01 11.40
CA ILE A 41 8.88 2.23 12.50
C ILE A 41 8.43 3.40 13.37
N LEU A 42 7.97 4.49 12.77
CA LEU A 42 7.46 5.66 13.49
C LEU A 42 6.19 5.32 14.27
N TYR A 43 5.24 4.61 13.66
CA TYR A 43 4.03 4.14 14.33
C TYR A 43 4.34 3.29 15.57
N LYS A 44 5.31 2.37 15.47
CA LYS A 44 5.77 1.56 16.60
C LYS A 44 6.42 2.38 17.71
N LYS A 45 7.13 3.45 17.37
CA LYS A 45 7.73 4.35 18.37
C LYS A 45 6.68 5.19 19.11
N VAL A 46 5.67 5.68 18.39
CA VAL A 46 4.61 6.50 18.97
C VAL A 46 3.68 5.65 19.83
N ASN A 47 3.31 4.45 19.36
CA ASN A 47 2.39 3.54 20.04
C ASN A 47 3.17 2.41 20.74
N SER A 48 4.20 2.78 21.52
CA SER A 48 5.09 1.80 22.18
C SER A 48 4.37 0.87 23.16
N ASP A 49 3.19 1.27 23.65
CA ASP A 49 2.36 0.51 24.60
C ASP A 49 1.30 -0.37 23.92
N GLU A 50 1.11 -0.26 22.61
CA GLU A 50 0.11 -1.06 21.88
C GLU A 50 0.66 -2.42 21.43
N LYS A 51 -0.26 -3.37 21.21
CA LYS A 51 0.06 -4.71 20.71
C LYS A 51 0.83 -4.62 19.39
N TYR A 52 1.85 -5.45 19.26
CA TYR A 52 2.63 -5.62 18.04
C TYR A 52 1.72 -5.81 16.81
N MET A 53 1.74 -4.83 15.89
CA MET A 53 1.10 -4.95 14.58
C MET A 53 2.14 -5.41 13.54
N PRO A 54 1.88 -6.51 12.81
CA PRO A 54 2.76 -6.94 11.73
C PRO A 54 2.66 -5.98 10.53
N LEU A 55 3.75 -5.86 9.76
CA LEU A 55 3.86 -4.89 8.67
C LEU A 55 2.77 -5.06 7.59
N LYS A 56 2.27 -6.29 7.39
CA LYS A 56 1.19 -6.60 6.43
C LYS A 56 -0.14 -5.92 6.84
N ASP A 57 -0.48 -5.97 8.13
CA ASP A 57 -1.75 -5.46 8.64
C ASP A 57 -1.71 -3.92 8.61
N PHE A 58 -0.56 -3.35 8.97
CA PHE A 58 -0.29 -1.92 8.83
C PHE A 58 -0.45 -1.42 7.37
N ARG A 59 0.09 -2.17 6.40
CA ARG A 59 -0.08 -1.86 4.96
C ARG A 59 -1.55 -1.95 4.54
N GLN A 60 -2.29 -2.94 5.03
CA GLN A 60 -3.71 -3.10 4.73
C GLN A 60 -4.54 -1.95 5.29
N GLU A 61 -4.32 -1.54 6.54
CA GLU A 61 -5.02 -0.40 7.14
C GLU A 61 -4.75 0.90 6.40
N ILE A 62 -3.50 1.14 5.99
CA ILE A 62 -3.16 2.31 5.16
C ILE A 62 -3.89 2.24 3.82
N ALA A 63 -3.90 1.09 3.15
CA ALA A 63 -4.59 0.93 1.88
C ALA A 63 -6.09 1.23 2.00
N VAL A 64 -6.74 0.67 3.03
CA VAL A 64 -8.16 0.93 3.33
C VAL A 64 -8.41 2.41 3.63
N SER A 65 -7.55 3.04 4.44
CA SER A 65 -7.68 4.45 4.81
C SER A 65 -7.54 5.36 3.59
N LEU A 66 -6.56 5.10 2.72
CA LEU A 66 -6.36 5.84 1.47
C LEU A 66 -7.54 5.65 0.49
N CYS A 67 -8.09 4.44 0.39
CA CYS A 67 -9.27 4.18 -0.43
C CYS A 67 -10.50 4.97 0.07
N LYS A 68 -10.71 5.03 1.39
CA LYS A 68 -11.81 5.81 2.00
C LYS A 68 -11.63 7.32 1.81
N ILE A 69 -10.40 7.83 1.88
CA ILE A 69 -10.11 9.25 1.63
C ILE A 69 -10.43 9.64 0.18
N GLY A 70 -10.14 8.75 -0.78
CA GLY A 70 -10.38 8.99 -2.21
C GLY A 70 -11.86 9.12 -2.60
N GLU A 71 -12.79 8.64 -1.76
CA GLU A 71 -14.23 8.75 -2.00
C GLU A 71 -14.79 10.15 -1.68
N GLN A 72 -14.09 10.93 -0.85
CA GLN A 72 -14.56 12.23 -0.36
C GLN A 72 -14.20 13.42 -1.27
N LEU A 73 -13.33 13.24 -2.28
CA LEU A 73 -12.65 14.35 -2.95
C LEU A 73 -12.92 14.52 -4.46
N THR A 74 -13.93 13.86 -5.05
CA THR A 74 -14.29 14.19 -6.45
C THR A 74 -15.79 14.44 -6.63
N PRO A 75 -16.21 15.62 -7.12
CA PRO A 75 -17.41 15.67 -7.95
C PRO A 75 -17.11 14.80 -9.16
N THR A 76 -17.91 13.75 -9.33
CA THR A 76 -17.85 12.75 -10.40
C THR A 76 -17.49 13.40 -11.75
N ARG A 77 -16.21 13.40 -12.13
CA ARG A 77 -15.77 13.86 -13.45
C ARG A 77 -15.76 12.65 -14.39
N GLY A 78 -16.96 12.28 -14.87
CA GLY A 78 -17.13 11.29 -15.92
C GLY A 78 -18.36 10.38 -15.77
N ARG A 79 -18.94 10.00 -16.93
CA ARG A 79 -20.14 9.19 -17.18
C ARG A 79 -20.53 8.23 -16.05
N LYS A 80 -21.75 8.38 -15.50
CA LYS A 80 -22.37 7.45 -14.54
C LYS A 80 -22.26 6.02 -15.06
N ARG A 81 -21.45 5.20 -14.41
CA ARG A 81 -21.40 3.75 -14.65
C ARG A 81 -22.42 3.08 -13.73
N LYS A 82 -23.15 2.10 -14.23
CA LYS A 82 -24.13 1.33 -13.45
C LYS A 82 -23.40 0.57 -12.33
N GLU A 83 -23.83 0.72 -11.08
CA GLU A 83 -23.45 -0.15 -9.95
C GLU A 83 -24.24 -1.46 -10.05
N PRO A 84 -23.66 -2.66 -9.80
CA PRO A 84 -22.74 -3.01 -8.72
C PRO A 84 -21.39 -3.64 -9.14
N GLU A 85 -21.06 -3.76 -10.44
CA GLU A 85 -19.84 -4.48 -10.89
C GLU A 85 -18.50 -3.80 -10.50
N GLN A 86 -18.50 -2.50 -10.19
CA GLN A 86 -17.27 -1.73 -9.98
C GLN A 86 -16.65 -1.98 -8.59
N SER A 87 -17.48 -2.29 -7.58
CA SER A 87 -17.01 -2.63 -6.24
C SER A 87 -16.38 -4.01 -6.21
N GLU A 88 -16.97 -4.98 -6.92
CA GLU A 88 -16.39 -6.32 -7.10
C GLU A 88 -15.04 -6.26 -7.81
N LYS A 89 -14.91 -5.44 -8.87
CA LYS A 89 -13.62 -5.26 -9.57
C LYS A 89 -12.59 -4.52 -8.73
N LYS A 90 -12.99 -3.54 -7.90
CA LYS A 90 -12.08 -2.90 -6.93
C LYS A 90 -11.60 -3.90 -5.89
N ASN A 91 -12.50 -4.72 -5.36
CA ASN A 91 -12.17 -5.77 -4.40
C ASN A 91 -11.32 -6.87 -5.03
N GLU A 92 -11.53 -7.20 -6.31
CA GLU A 92 -10.70 -8.14 -7.06
C GLU A 92 -9.30 -7.55 -7.34
N VAL A 93 -9.19 -6.26 -7.66
CA VAL A 93 -7.90 -5.59 -7.85
C VAL A 93 -7.15 -5.48 -6.51
N ILE A 94 -7.83 -5.12 -5.43
CA ILE A 94 -7.26 -5.10 -4.07
C ILE A 94 -6.85 -6.52 -3.67
N SER A 95 -7.69 -7.53 -3.92
CA SER A 95 -7.39 -8.94 -3.65
C SER A 95 -6.23 -9.45 -4.49
N ARG A 96 -6.13 -9.07 -5.77
CA ARG A 96 -4.97 -9.38 -6.61
C ARG A 96 -3.71 -8.69 -6.11
N ILE A 97 -3.78 -7.41 -5.70
CA ILE A 97 -2.65 -6.72 -5.10
C ILE A 97 -2.22 -7.41 -3.80
N CYS A 98 -3.17 -7.79 -2.94
CA CYS A 98 -2.93 -8.54 -1.70
C CYS A 98 -2.45 -9.97 -1.92
N LEU A 99 -2.82 -10.64 -3.02
CA LEU A 99 -2.31 -11.98 -3.39
C LEU A 99 -0.85 -11.96 -3.90
N TYR A 100 -0.32 -10.77 -4.22
CA TYR A 100 1.09 -10.55 -4.51
C TYR A 100 1.88 -10.06 -3.26
N TYR A 101 1.28 -10.18 -2.07
CA TYR A 101 1.87 -9.90 -0.75
C TYR A 101 1.77 -11.12 0.18
#